data_AF-A0A942MVY1-F1
#
_entry.id   AF-A0A942MVY1-F1
#
_cell.length_a   1.000
_cell.length_b   1.000
_cell.length_c   1.000
_cell.angle_alpha   90.00
_cell.angle_beta   90.00
_cell.angle_gamma   90.00
#
_symmetry.space_group_name_H-M   'P 1'
#
loop_
_entity.id
_entity.type
_entity.pdbx_description
1 polymer ?
#
loop_
_entity_poly.entity_id
_entity_poly.type
_entity_poly.pdbx_seq_one_letter_code
_entity_poly.pdbx_strand_id
1 'polypeptide(L)'
;MKKLIKIFTMVLFASLISGTLAQESPKDEKVKEHKMEMKHKDHKHMDMKDHKNMKMDSSKTMTESLVRDGEIDLKAIDKNKDGKVFQDTMDWNVISDEAGDCPLCGMKLKEVTLENAKENLIKNGFKIKEK
;
A
#
# COMPACT_ATOMS: atom_id res chain seq x y z
N MET A 1 -34.80 -16.93 42.31
CA MET A 1 -35.38 -15.62 42.68
C MET A 1 -34.27 -14.64 43.04
N LYS A 2 -34.11 -13.57 42.25
CA LYS A 2 -33.78 -12.19 42.66
C LYS A 2 -33.14 -11.41 41.48
N LYS A 3 -34.04 -10.84 40.68
CA LYS A 3 -34.00 -9.48 40.09
C LYS A 3 -32.83 -9.14 39.15
N LEU A 4 -33.01 -9.43 37.87
CA LEU A 4 -32.50 -8.58 36.78
C LEU A 4 -33.37 -7.32 36.71
N ILE A 5 -32.84 -6.18 37.14
CA ILE A 5 -33.27 -4.84 36.73
C ILE A 5 -32.05 -3.93 36.89
N LYS A 6 -31.46 -3.52 35.76
CA LYS A 6 -30.79 -2.23 35.63
C LYS A 6 -31.17 -1.67 34.27
N ILE A 7 -32.22 -0.86 34.31
CA ILE A 7 -32.75 -0.05 33.23
C ILE A 7 -31.64 0.96 32.89
N PHE A 8 -30.94 0.76 31.77
CA PHE A 8 -30.01 1.75 31.26
C PHE A 8 -30.82 2.73 30.42
N THR A 9 -31.29 3.79 31.08
CA THR A 9 -31.98 4.92 30.46
C THR A 9 -31.09 5.51 29.36
N MET A 10 -31.46 5.25 28.11
CA MET A 10 -30.88 5.83 26.91
C MET A 10 -31.19 7.33 26.88
N VAL A 11 -30.26 8.15 27.37
CA VAL A 11 -30.33 9.61 27.25
C VAL A 11 -29.83 9.97 25.85
N LEU A 12 -30.79 10.16 24.94
CA LEU A 12 -30.59 10.79 23.63
C LEU A 12 -30.17 12.26 23.83
N PHE A 13 -28.86 12.50 23.85
CA PHE A 13 -28.32 13.84 23.66
C PHE A 13 -28.38 14.19 22.17
N ALA A 14 -29.50 14.79 21.75
CA ALA A 14 -29.58 15.51 20.49
C ALA A 14 -28.89 16.87 20.66
N SER A 15 -27.59 16.93 20.38
CA SER A 15 -26.85 18.19 20.27
C SER A 15 -27.09 18.83 18.90
N LEU A 16 -27.87 19.91 18.94
CA LEU A 16 -28.12 20.82 17.83
C LEU A 16 -26.91 21.76 17.58
N ILE A 17 -26.52 21.82 16.30
CA ILE A 17 -26.15 22.99 15.49
C ILE A 17 -25.06 23.94 16.02
N SER A 18 -23.94 24.05 15.29
CA SER A 18 -23.53 25.27 14.56
C SER A 18 -22.10 25.15 14.03
N GLY A 19 -21.89 25.48 12.77
CA GLY A 19 -20.57 25.56 12.15
C GLY A 19 -20.66 25.90 10.67
N THR A 20 -20.90 27.18 10.39
CA THR A 20 -20.89 27.84 9.07
C THR A 20 -19.55 27.76 8.35
N LEU A 21 -19.61 27.77 7.00
CA LEU A 21 -18.81 28.59 6.05
C LEU A 21 -18.45 27.77 4.80
N ALA A 22 -19.06 28.10 3.65
CA ALA A 22 -18.35 28.10 2.37
C ALA A 22 -19.22 28.75 1.28
N GLN A 23 -18.86 29.98 1.01
CA GLN A 23 -19.15 30.81 -0.16
C GLN A 23 -19.19 30.01 -1.49
N GLU A 24 -20.37 29.83 -2.06
CA GLU A 24 -20.51 29.45 -3.47
C GLU A 24 -20.19 30.67 -4.34
N SER A 25 -19.20 30.53 -5.21
CA SER A 25 -18.90 31.48 -6.27
C SER A 25 -18.99 30.73 -7.60
N PRO A 26 -19.95 31.04 -8.48
CA PRO A 26 -19.87 30.61 -9.87
C PRO A 26 -18.95 31.61 -10.58
N LYS A 27 -17.74 31.16 -10.94
CA LYS A 27 -16.96 31.83 -11.97
C LYS A 27 -17.13 31.03 -13.25
N ASP A 28 -17.88 31.66 -14.15
CA ASP A 28 -18.02 31.28 -15.54
C ASP A 28 -16.66 31.00 -16.19
N GLU A 29 -16.61 29.83 -16.83
CA GLU A 29 -16.15 29.62 -18.19
C GLU A 29 -15.07 30.58 -18.74
N LYS A 30 -13.86 30.03 -18.92
CA LYS A 30 -13.09 30.18 -20.17
C LYS A 30 -11.96 29.14 -20.21
N VAL A 31 -12.29 27.92 -20.64
CA VAL A 31 -11.28 26.97 -21.09
C VAL A 31 -10.81 27.47 -22.45
N LYS A 32 -9.65 28.12 -22.48
CA LYS A 32 -8.93 28.40 -23.72
C LYS A 32 -8.50 27.08 -24.33
N GLU A 33 -9.08 26.81 -25.48
CA GLU A 33 -8.70 25.79 -26.46
C GLU A 33 -7.18 25.76 -26.65
N HIS A 34 -6.52 24.71 -26.16
CA HIS A 34 -5.12 24.42 -26.50
C HIS A 34 -5.12 23.47 -27.68
N LYS A 35 -5.12 24.03 -28.89
CA LYS A 35 -4.75 23.28 -30.10
C LYS A 35 -3.24 23.04 -30.08
N MET A 36 -2.79 21.99 -29.39
CA MET A 36 -1.44 21.48 -29.58
C MET A 36 -1.46 20.52 -30.77
N GLU A 37 -0.96 20.97 -31.91
CA GLU A 37 -0.63 20.10 -33.03
C GLU A 37 0.53 19.17 -32.61
N MET A 38 0.20 17.91 -32.33
CA MET A 38 1.21 16.86 -32.19
C MET A 38 1.76 16.51 -33.57
N LYS A 39 2.93 17.07 -33.92
CA LYS A 39 3.76 16.51 -34.99
C LYS A 39 4.29 15.16 -34.53
N HIS A 40 3.67 14.07 -35.00
CA HIS A 40 4.28 12.75 -34.98
C HIS A 40 5.64 12.83 -35.70
N LYS A 41 6.73 12.73 -34.94
CA LYS A 41 8.03 12.33 -35.48
C LYS A 41 8.10 10.83 -35.34
N ASP A 42 8.29 10.16 -36.47
CA ASP A 42 8.48 8.73 -36.60
C ASP A 42 9.46 8.20 -35.55
N HIS A 43 8.95 7.45 -34.57
CA HIS A 43 9.80 6.66 -33.69
C HIS A 43 10.29 5.47 -34.49
N LYS A 44 11.56 5.52 -34.89
CA LYS A 44 12.29 4.37 -35.41
C LYS A 44 12.14 3.22 -34.42
N HIS A 45 11.63 2.09 -34.92
CA HIS A 45 11.56 0.80 -34.26
C HIS A 45 12.96 0.43 -33.74
N MET A 46 13.18 0.53 -32.43
CA MET A 46 14.36 -0.05 -31.80
C MET A 46 14.11 -1.56 -31.71
N ASP A 47 14.75 -2.30 -32.60
CA ASP A 47 14.81 -3.75 -32.62
C ASP A 47 15.41 -4.24 -31.29
N MET A 48 14.58 -4.72 -30.37
CA MET A 48 15.02 -5.33 -29.11
C MET A 48 15.62 -6.71 -29.42
N LYS A 49 16.93 -6.75 -29.73
CA LYS A 49 17.70 -7.99 -29.76
C LYS A 49 18.18 -8.38 -28.37
N ASP A 50 17.75 -9.57 -27.94
CA ASP A 50 18.42 -10.48 -27.02
C ASP A 50 18.76 -9.97 -25.60
N HIS A 51 17.78 -10.01 -24.68
CA HIS A 51 18.07 -10.21 -23.26
C HIS A 51 17.92 -11.68 -22.88
N LYS A 52 18.98 -12.44 -23.17
CA LYS A 52 19.17 -13.80 -22.65
C LYS A 52 19.31 -13.77 -21.12
N ASN A 53 18.38 -14.46 -20.45
CA ASN A 53 18.67 -15.29 -19.28
C ASN A 53 19.37 -14.60 -18.09
N MET A 54 18.68 -13.67 -17.43
CA MET A 54 19.00 -13.32 -16.04
C MET A 54 18.52 -14.45 -15.13
N LYS A 55 19.33 -15.50 -14.96
CA LYS A 55 19.16 -16.44 -13.85
C LYS A 55 19.55 -15.72 -12.58
N MET A 56 18.56 -15.18 -11.87
CA MET A 56 18.72 -14.66 -10.53
C MET A 56 18.83 -15.85 -9.58
N ASP A 57 20.06 -16.27 -9.30
CA ASP A 57 20.36 -17.25 -8.25
C ASP A 57 20.12 -16.57 -6.89
N SER A 58 18.89 -16.72 -6.38
CA SER A 58 18.44 -16.18 -5.09
C SER A 58 18.85 -17.14 -3.95
N SER A 59 20.16 -17.35 -3.80
CA SER A 59 20.74 -18.07 -2.65
C SER A 59 21.54 -17.15 -1.73
N LYS A 60 21.37 -15.83 -1.86
CA LYS A 60 22.10 -14.85 -1.04
C LYS A 60 21.35 -14.54 0.26
N THR A 61 21.72 -15.29 1.29
CA THR A 61 21.87 -14.84 2.68
C THR A 61 20.70 -14.07 3.30
N MET A 62 19.92 -14.80 4.09
CA MET A 62 18.75 -14.42 4.91
C MET A 62 19.03 -13.46 6.07
N THR A 63 19.85 -12.42 5.87
CA THR A 63 20.13 -11.43 6.92
C THR A 63 20.13 -10.03 6.32
N GLU A 64 19.20 -9.19 6.81
CA GLU A 64 19.14 -7.72 6.71
C GLU A 64 18.48 -7.09 5.47
N SER A 65 18.17 -7.82 4.40
CA SER A 65 17.44 -7.22 3.26
C SER A 65 15.94 -7.06 3.53
N LEU A 66 15.46 -5.81 3.52
CA LEU A 66 14.04 -5.45 3.51
C LEU A 66 13.30 -5.98 2.27
N VAL A 67 14.02 -6.06 1.14
CA VAL A 67 13.52 -6.56 -0.14
C VAL A 67 13.50 -8.09 -0.11
N ARG A 68 12.32 -8.68 -0.30
CA ARG A 68 12.10 -10.13 -0.25
C ARG A 68 12.02 -10.73 -1.64
N ASP A 69 12.68 -11.87 -1.80
CA ASP A 69 12.65 -12.67 -3.01
C ASP A 69 12.11 -14.07 -2.72
N GLY A 70 11.55 -14.72 -3.75
CA GLY A 70 11.05 -16.09 -3.64
C GLY A 70 9.75 -16.21 -2.83
N GLU A 71 9.67 -17.24 -1.99
CA GLU A 71 8.52 -17.48 -1.11
C GLU A 71 8.66 -16.67 0.18
N ILE A 72 7.74 -15.73 0.38
CA ILE A 72 7.75 -14.80 1.51
C ILE A 72 7.05 -15.44 2.71
N ASP A 73 7.76 -15.59 3.83
CA ASP A 73 7.23 -16.10 5.10
C ASP A 73 6.92 -14.92 6.04
N LEU A 74 5.70 -14.38 5.95
CA LEU A 74 5.27 -13.22 6.74
C LEU A 74 5.39 -13.45 8.26
N LYS A 75 5.16 -14.67 8.74
CA LYS A 75 5.29 -15.01 10.17
C LYS A 75 6.74 -14.97 10.64
N ALA A 76 7.69 -15.27 9.76
CA ALA A 76 9.12 -15.13 10.07
C ALA A 76 9.59 -13.66 10.07
N ILE A 77 8.82 -12.75 9.43
CA ILE A 77 9.09 -11.31 9.45
C ILE A 77 8.62 -10.69 10.74
N ASP A 78 7.42 -11.04 11.20
CA ASP A 78 6.82 -10.60 12.46
C ASP A 78 7.59 -11.20 13.67
N LYS A 79 8.74 -10.60 14.01
CA LYS A 79 9.61 -11.09 15.09
C LYS A 79 9.00 -10.75 16.44
N ASN A 80 8.31 -9.60 16.53
CA ASN A 80 7.69 -9.12 17.75
C ASN A 80 6.36 -9.84 18.08
N LYS A 81 5.77 -10.55 17.11
CA LYS A 81 4.53 -11.35 17.19
C LYS A 81 3.27 -10.53 17.47
N ASP A 82 3.21 -9.31 16.97
CA ASP A 82 2.06 -8.40 17.14
C ASP A 82 1.01 -8.50 16.01
N GLY A 83 1.26 -9.39 15.04
CA GLY A 83 0.38 -9.63 13.90
C GLY A 83 0.42 -8.53 12.84
N LYS A 84 1.44 -7.66 12.86
CA LYS A 84 1.62 -6.55 11.91
C LYS A 84 3.04 -6.56 11.33
N VAL A 85 3.16 -5.90 10.19
CA VAL A 85 4.43 -5.63 9.50
C VAL A 85 4.36 -4.27 8.84
N PHE A 86 5.51 -3.69 8.51
CA PHE A 86 5.63 -2.49 7.71
C PHE A 86 5.91 -2.86 6.26
N GLN A 87 5.08 -2.39 5.33
CA GLN A 87 5.13 -2.72 3.91
C GLN A 87 5.10 -1.47 3.04
N ASP A 88 5.85 -1.48 1.94
CA ASP A 88 5.79 -0.41 0.93
C ASP A 88 4.54 -0.58 0.04
N THR A 89 3.95 0.54 -0.41
CA THR A 89 2.73 0.51 -1.24
C THR A 89 2.97 0.50 -2.75
N MET A 90 4.23 0.62 -3.18
CA MET A 90 4.68 0.56 -4.56
C MET A 90 5.52 -0.71 -4.80
N ASP A 91 6.40 -1.02 -3.84
CA ASP A 91 7.30 -2.17 -3.88
C ASP A 91 6.85 -3.24 -2.86
N TRP A 92 5.80 -3.99 -3.20
CA TRP A 92 5.10 -4.88 -2.26
C TRP A 92 5.96 -5.97 -1.59
N ASN A 93 7.10 -6.32 -2.18
CA ASN A 93 8.07 -7.24 -1.59
C ASN A 93 9.03 -6.60 -0.60
N VAL A 94 8.91 -5.30 -0.34
CA VAL A 94 9.67 -4.60 0.71
C VAL A 94 8.85 -4.66 1.99
N ILE A 95 9.28 -5.53 2.92
CA ILE A 95 8.54 -5.81 4.16
C ILE A 95 9.51 -5.90 5.35
N SER A 96 9.13 -5.25 6.45
CA SER A 96 9.89 -5.15 7.70
C SER A 96 9.01 -5.46 8.93
N ASP A 97 9.64 -5.90 10.01
CA ASP A 97 9.02 -5.93 11.36
C ASP A 97 8.95 -4.53 11.97
N GLU A 98 9.89 -3.67 11.58
CA GLU A 98 10.10 -2.34 12.15
C GLU A 98 9.77 -1.24 11.15
N ALA A 99 9.34 -0.09 11.67
CA ALA A 99 9.16 1.12 10.86
C ALA A 99 10.47 1.52 10.17
N GLY A 100 10.37 2.01 8.94
CA GLY A 100 11.53 2.41 8.16
C GLY A 100 11.13 3.01 6.82
N ASP A 101 12.13 3.25 6.00
CA ASP A 101 11.96 3.76 4.64
C ASP A 101 12.30 2.65 3.63
N CYS A 102 11.57 2.59 2.52
CA CYS A 102 11.81 1.66 1.44
C CYS A 102 13.15 1.96 0.76
N PRO A 103 14.07 0.99 0.62
CA PRO A 103 15.37 1.23 0.01
C PRO A 103 15.31 1.42 -1.52
N LEU A 104 14.17 1.12 -2.15
CA LEU A 104 13.98 1.22 -3.60
C LEU A 104 13.43 2.60 -4.00
N CYS A 105 12.41 3.09 -3.28
CA CYS A 105 11.72 4.34 -3.62
C CYS A 105 11.90 5.46 -2.58
N GLY A 106 12.43 5.17 -1.39
CA GLY A 106 12.67 6.12 -0.31
C GLY A 106 11.43 6.55 0.48
N MET A 107 10.26 5.96 0.21
CA MET A 107 9.02 6.26 0.95
C MET A 107 8.96 5.52 2.29
N LYS A 108 8.19 6.06 3.24
CA LYS A 108 7.92 5.39 4.51
C LYS A 108 7.08 4.14 4.31
N LEU A 109 7.52 3.04 4.91
CA LEU A 109 6.74 1.82 4.98
C LEU A 109 5.49 2.05 5.83
N LYS A 110 4.37 1.46 5.42
CA LYS A 110 3.09 1.57 6.12
C LYS A 110 2.85 0.33 6.96
N GLU A 111 2.42 0.53 8.20
CA GLU A 111 1.98 -0.56 9.07
C GLU A 111 0.71 -1.21 8.50
N VAL A 112 0.73 -2.53 8.38
CA VAL A 112 -0.38 -3.35 7.90
C VAL A 112 -0.45 -4.65 8.70
N THR A 113 -1.64 -5.25 8.80
CA THR A 113 -1.78 -6.59 9.40
C THR A 113 -1.14 -7.64 8.50
N LEU A 114 -0.76 -8.79 9.07
CA LEU A 114 -0.25 -9.93 8.29
C LEU A 114 -1.25 -10.38 7.20
N GLU A 115 -2.55 -10.28 7.48
CA GLU A 115 -3.63 -10.59 6.54
C GLU A 115 -3.61 -9.63 5.34
N ASN A 116 -3.55 -8.32 5.61
CA ASN A 116 -3.47 -7.31 4.55
C ASN A 116 -2.18 -7.42 3.76
N ALA A 117 -1.04 -7.67 4.42
CA ALA A 117 0.24 -7.92 3.75
C ALA A 117 0.17 -9.16 2.85
N LYS A 118 -0.46 -10.24 3.32
CA LYS A 118 -0.72 -11.46 2.53
C LYS A 118 -1.54 -11.15 1.29
N GLU A 119 -2.64 -10.41 1.44
CA GLU A 119 -3.46 -10.02 0.30
C GLU A 119 -2.71 -9.15 -0.70
N ASN A 120 -1.96 -8.16 -0.23
CA ASN A 120 -1.18 -7.27 -1.08
C ASN A 120 -0.15 -8.06 -1.89
N LEU A 121 0.56 -8.99 -1.26
CA LEU A 121 1.52 -9.86 -1.93
C LEU A 121 0.87 -10.74 -3.01
N ILE A 122 -0.26 -11.40 -2.69
CA ILE A 122 -0.98 -12.27 -3.64
C ILE A 122 -1.51 -11.46 -4.82
N LYS A 123 -2.15 -10.31 -4.55
CA LYS A 123 -2.70 -9.41 -5.59
C LYS A 123 -1.63 -8.91 -6.55
N ASN A 124 -0.37 -8.83 -6.11
CA ASN A 124 0.75 -8.36 -6.90
C ASN A 124 1.69 -9.49 -7.37
N GLY A 125 1.25 -10.75 -7.31
CA GLY A 125 1.95 -11.88 -7.94
C GLY A 125 3.11 -12.47 -7.13
N PHE A 126 3.24 -12.13 -5.84
CA PHE A 126 4.25 -12.73 -4.97
C PHE A 126 3.77 -14.04 -4.36
N LYS A 127 4.72 -14.97 -4.18
CA LYS A 127 4.46 -16.27 -3.54
C LYS A 127 4.64 -16.14 -2.04
N ILE A 128 3.73 -16.76 -1.29
CA ILE A 128 3.75 -16.76 0.18
C ILE A 128 3.95 -18.18 0.65
N LYS A 129 4.79 -18.34 1.67
CA LYS A 129 4.96 -19.61 2.35
C LYS A 129 3.77 -19.83 3.29
N GLU A 130 2.88 -20.76 2.93
CA GLU A 130 1.83 -21.21 3.83
C GLU A 130 2.44 -22.18 4.84
N LYS A 131 2.49 -21.78 6.11
CA LYS A 131 2.97 -22.60 7.23
C LYS A 131 1.96 -22.60 8.36
#